data_AF-A0A1S8NF02-F1
#
_entry.id   AF-A0A1S8NF02-F1
#
_cell.length_a   1.000
_cell.length_b   1.000
_cell.length_c   1.000
_cell.angle_alpha   90.00
_cell.angle_beta   90.00
_cell.angle_gamma   90.00
#
_symmetry.space_group_name_H-M   'P 1'
#
loop_
_entity.id
_entity.type
_entity.pdbx_description
1 polymer ?
#
loop_
_entity_poly.entity_id
_entity_poly.type
_entity_poly.pdbx_seq_one_letter_code
_entity_poly.pdbx_strand_id
1 'polypeptide(L)' 'MSFGILAAGIAVLSGIGAGAGIGIAAGKAIEAVARQPEAQPRIMTFFLLGAALAETTAIYGLVMAFIVMGK' A
#
# COMPACT_ATOMS: atom_id res chain seq x y z
N MET A 1 27.18 9.24 11.12
CA MET A 1 25.86 8.70 11.52
C MET A 1 24.80 9.81 11.42
N SER A 2 24.28 10.13 10.23
CA SER A 2 23.23 11.17 10.14
C SER A 2 22.33 11.05 8.92
N PHE A 3 22.86 11.19 7.69
CA PHE A 3 21.99 11.34 6.51
C PHE A 3 21.34 10.05 6.01
N GLY A 4 22.04 8.90 6.06
CA GLY A 4 21.49 7.63 5.57
C GLY A 4 20.28 7.11 6.37
N ILE A 5 20.30 7.26 7.70
CA ILE A 5 19.18 6.87 8.57
C ILE A 5 17.98 7.79 8.35
N LEU A 6 18.23 9.10 8.23
CA LEU A 6 17.18 10.07 7.93
C LEU A 6 16.55 9.82 6.55
N ALA A 7 17.36 9.57 5.52
CA ALA A 7 16.89 9.26 4.18
C ALA A 7 16.11 7.94 4.12
N ALA A 8 16.54 6.90 4.85
CA ALA A 8 15.79 5.65 4.99
C ALA A 8 14.43 5.90 5.67
N GLY A 9 14.39 6.71 6.73
CA GLY A 9 13.15 7.12 7.39
C GLY A 9 12.20 7.88 6.48
N ILE A 10 12.72 8.74 5.60
CA ILE A 10 11.91 9.45 4.59
C ILE A 10 11.39 8.49 3.51
N ALA A 11 12.22 7.56 3.04
CA ALA A 11 11.85 6.61 1.99
C ALA A 11 10.65 5.73 2.38
N VAL A 12 10.59 5.28 3.64
CA VAL A 12 9.47 4.46 4.14
C VAL A 12 8.16 5.24 4.31
N LEU A 13 8.18 6.58 4.29
CA LEU A 13 6.94 7.39 4.32
C LEU A 13 6.07 7.21 3.08
N SER A 14 6.62 6.67 1.98
CA SER A 14 5.83 6.19 0.83
C SER A 14 4.70 5.24 1.24
N GLY A 15 4.87 4.48 2.33
CA GLY A 15 3.85 3.61 2.90
C GLY A 15 2.59 4.33 3.39
N ILE A 16 2.66 5.63 3.69
CA ILE A 16 1.48 6.41 4.09
C ILE A 16 0.48 6.49 2.95
N GLY A 17 0.95 6.73 1.71
CA GLY A 17 0.10 6.80 0.53
C GLY A 17 -0.57 5.46 0.23
N ALA A 18 0.20 4.37 0.30
CA ALA A 18 -0.32 3.02 0.13
C ALA A 18 -1.35 2.67 1.21
N GLY A 19 -1.02 2.86 2.49
CA GLY A 19 -1.91 2.55 3.61
C GLY A 19 -3.22 3.33 3.58
N ALA A 20 -3.16 4.64 3.30
CA ALA A 20 -4.37 5.47 3.17
C ALA A 20 -5.22 5.05 1.97
N GLY A 21 -4.60 4.84 0.80
CA GLY A 21 -5.29 4.43 -0.42
C GLY A 21 -5.97 3.07 -0.29
N ILE A 22 -5.25 2.08 0.25
CA ILE A 22 -5.78 0.73 0.48
C ILE A 22 -6.88 0.77 1.55
N GLY A 23 -6.73 1.55 2.62
CA GLY A 23 -7.76 1.68 3.65
C GLY A 23 -9.08 2.23 3.10
N ILE A 24 -9.01 3.27 2.25
CA ILE A 24 -10.19 3.83 1.58
C ILE A 24 -10.79 2.80 0.61
N ALA A 25 -9.96 2.16 -0.22
CA ALA A 25 -10.41 1.15 -1.17
C ALA A 25 -11.07 -0.06 -0.49
N ALA A 26 -10.53 -0.49 0.66
CA ALA A 26 -11.09 -1.58 1.47
C ALA A 26 -12.47 -1.20 2.02
N GLY A 27 -12.62 0.00 2.56
CA GLY A 27 -13.92 0.51 3.01
C GLY A 27 -14.96 0.50 1.88
N LYS A 28 -14.57 0.93 0.68
CA LYS A 28 -15.44 0.91 -0.51
C LYS A 28 -15.75 -0.49 -1.01
N ALA A 29 -14.80 -1.41 -0.94
CA ALA A 29 -15.03 -2.81 -1.26
C ALA A 29 -16.06 -3.43 -0.30
N ILE A 30 -15.96 -3.16 1.00
CA ILE A 30 -16.93 -3.64 2.00
C ILE A 30 -18.31 -3.03 1.76
N GLU A 31 -18.42 -1.72 1.52
CA GLU A 31 -19.70 -1.08 1.16
C GLU A 31 -20.32 -1.72 -0.09
N ALA A 32 -19.51 -2.03 -1.11
CA ALA A 32 -19.98 -2.66 -2.34
C ALA A 32 -20.46 -4.10 -2.10
N VAL A 33 -19.73 -4.89 -1.30
CA VAL A 33 -20.12 -6.26 -0.89
C VAL A 33 -21.42 -6.23 -0.09
N ALA A 34 -21.58 -5.28 0.84
CA ALA A 34 -22.80 -5.14 1.61
C ALA A 34 -24.03 -4.82 0.74
N ARG A 35 -23.85 -4.07 -0.35
CA ARG A 35 -24.92 -3.77 -1.33
C ARG A 35 -25.22 -4.93 -2.26
N GLN A 36 -24.22 -5.72 -2.63
CA GLN A 36 -24.37 -6.85 -3.54
C GLN A 36 -23.49 -8.04 -3.11
N PRO A 37 -23.97 -8.88 -2.16
CA PRO A 37 -23.19 -9.99 -1.60
C PRO A 37 -22.78 -11.02 -2.65
N GLU A 38 -23.62 -11.28 -3.66
CA GLU A 38 -23.35 -12.27 -4.71
C GLU A 38 -22.16 -11.86 -5.60
N ALA A 39 -21.84 -10.55 -5.66
CA ALA A 39 -20.72 -10.03 -6.42
C ALA A 39 -19.39 -10.04 -5.64
N GLN A 40 -19.38 -10.51 -4.38
CA GLN A 40 -18.20 -10.48 -3.50
C GLN A 40 -16.92 -11.01 -4.17
N PRO A 41 -16.91 -12.19 -4.83
CA PRO A 41 -15.67 -12.71 -5.42
C PRO A 41 -15.06 -11.75 -6.45
N ARG A 42 -15.91 -11.10 -7.25
CA ARG A 42 -15.49 -10.14 -8.28
C ARG A 42 -15.01 -8.83 -7.67
N ILE A 43 -15.72 -8.31 -6.66
CA ILE A 43 -15.32 -7.09 -5.94
C ILE A 43 -13.95 -7.29 -5.29
N MET A 44 -13.77 -8.39 -4.58
CA MET A 44 -12.50 -8.71 -3.91
C MET A 44 -11.35 -8.91 -4.91
N THR A 45 -11.61 -9.47 -6.09
CA THR A 45 -10.60 -9.59 -7.15
C THR A 45 -10.07 -8.23 -7.58
N PHE A 46 -10.96 -7.27 -7.85
CA PHE A 46 -10.53 -5.91 -8.23
C PHE A 46 -9.89 -5.15 -7.08
N PHE A 47 -10.42 -5.29 -5.86
CA PHE A 47 -9.80 -4.71 -4.66
C PHE A 47 -8.36 -5.22 -4.49
N LEU A 48 -8.13 -6.53 -4.55
CA LEU A 48 -6.80 -7.11 -4.37
C LEU A 48 -5.83 -6.68 -5.47
N LEU A 49 -6.29 -6.62 -6.73
CA LEU A 49 -5.47 -6.10 -7.83
C LEU A 49 -5.07 -4.64 -7.59
N GLY A 50 -6.02 -3.78 -7.23
CA GLY A 50 -5.74 -2.38 -6.93
C GLY A 50 -4.85 -2.21 -5.69
N ALA A 51 -5.10 -3.00 -4.64
CA ALA A 51 -4.32 -2.98 -3.41
C ALA A 51 -2.87 -3.42 -3.65
N ALA A 52 -2.63 -4.47 -4.43
CA ALA A 52 -1.28 -4.92 -4.78
C ALA A 52 -0.49 -3.85 -5.58
N LEU A 53 -1.17 -3.17 -6.52
CA LEU A 53 -0.56 -2.08 -7.27
C LEU A 53 -0.23 -0.88 -6.36
N ALA A 54 -1.13 -0.53 -5.44
CA ALA A 54 -0.88 0.54 -4.47
C ALA A 54 0.25 0.17 -3.49
N GLU A 55 0.26 -1.06 -2.98
CA GLU A 55 1.26 -1.58 -2.04
C GLU A 55 2.69 -1.57 -2.64
N THR A 56 2.80 -1.73 -3.95
CA THR A 56 4.09 -1.67 -4.66
C THR A 56 4.85 -0.36 -4.38
N THR A 57 4.14 0.74 -4.17
CA THR A 57 4.76 2.03 -3.82
C THR A 57 5.46 2.00 -2.45
N ALA A 58 4.87 1.33 -1.47
CA ALA A 58 5.45 1.13 -0.14
C ALA A 58 6.66 0.17 -0.21
N ILE A 59 6.55 -0.90 -1.01
CA ILE A 59 7.65 -1.83 -1.25
C ILE A 59 8.86 -1.09 -1.84
N TYR A 60 8.66 -0.22 -2.83
CA TYR A 60 9.77 0.56 -3.39
C TYR A 60 10.39 1.51 -2.36
N GLY A 61 9.62 2.13 -1.48
CA GLY A 61 10.19 2.92 -0.38
C GLY A 61 11.03 2.10 0.59
N LEU A 62 10.57 0.89 0.94
CA LEU A 62 11.32 -0.04 1.76
C LEU A 62 12.63 -0.49 1.07
N VAL A 63 12.57 -0.84 -0.22
CA VAL A 63 13.74 -1.21 -1.01
C VAL A 63 14.74 -0.06 -1.06
N MET A 64 14.29 1.17 -1.29
CA MET A 64 15.16 2.35 -1.29
C MET A 64 15.79 2.61 0.08
N ALA A 65 15.05 2.37 1.18
CA ALA A 65 15.60 2.47 2.52
C ALA A 65 16.78 1.49 2.74
N PHE A 66 16.66 0.24 2.28
CA PHE A 66 17.76 -0.73 2.34
C PHE A 66 18.96 -0.30 1.50
N ILE A 67 18.74 0.09 0.25
CA ILE A 67 19.80 0.55 -0.67
C ILE A 67 20.58 1.73 -0.06
N VAL A 68 19.88 2.72 0.50
CA VAL A 68 20.52 3.90 1.12
C VAL A 68 21.27 3.55 2.41
N MET A 69 20.86 2.49 3.09
CA MET A 69 21.57 1.94 4.25
C MET A 69 22.75 1.03 3.86
N GLY A 70 22.98 0.80 2.57
CA GLY A 70 24.01 -0.13 2.09
C GLY A 70 23.70 -1.58 2.44
N LYS A 71 22.41 -1.93 2.52
CA LYS A 71 21.91 -3.26 2.84
C LYS A 71 21.11 -3.86 1.69
#